data_AF-A0AAV8YXY8-F1
#
_entry.id   AF-A0AAV8YXY8-F1
#
_cell.length_a   1.000
_cell.length_b   1.000
_cell.length_c   1.000
_cell.angle_alpha   90.00
_cell.angle_beta   90.00
_cell.angle_gamma   90.00
#
_symmetry.space_group_name_H-M   'P 1'
#
loop_
_entity.id
_entity.type
_entity.pdbx_description
1 polymer ?
#
loop_
_entity_poly.entity_id
_entity_poly.type
_entity_poly.pdbx_seq_one_letter_code
_entity_poly.pdbx_strand_id
1 'polypeptide(L)'
;MELSEAHPSDSGVRAPGQGGRRTLLVLMCLIWGMEIGYKFSSRTVIYLLNPCHVTTAIQIYLLAASPSNMVTAVFRFHLNLLNGPLLAFLFPETDTRLLPLESAIYWIQHGMMFVVPYYLLRLGGVYNVEQFSDYTWNAVSYSINLMYHFVVLQGVAIPTQVNLNHMLCPAVLDPFDGQMYRICAVFHQALVCPVLCKLFCLVSAFFLTKFRPTKVKTTLCCEVSAPSTNGDSLDITRHHQE
;
A
#
# COMPACT_ATOMS: atom_id res chain seq x y z
N MET A 1 33.99 46.05 5.82
CA MET A 1 33.30 45.79 4.53
C MET A 1 34.02 44.61 3.90
N GLU A 2 33.81 43.43 4.46
CA GLU A 2 34.30 42.17 3.88
C GLU A 2 33.18 41.60 3.03
N LEU A 3 33.45 41.43 1.73
CA LEU A 3 32.56 40.70 0.84
C LEU A 3 32.59 39.22 1.24
N SER A 4 31.46 38.73 1.75
CA SER A 4 31.18 37.30 1.87
C SER A 4 31.01 36.71 0.48
N GLU A 5 31.95 35.89 0.05
CA GLU A 5 31.87 35.12 -1.20
C GLU A 5 30.74 34.08 -1.08
N ALA A 6 29.76 34.20 -1.97
CA ALA A 6 28.67 33.23 -2.10
C ALA A 6 29.21 31.92 -2.66
N HIS A 7 29.18 30.88 -1.83
CA HIS A 7 29.38 29.50 -2.27
C HIS A 7 28.27 29.12 -3.29
N PRO A 8 28.61 28.63 -4.50
CA PRO A 8 27.59 28.27 -5.48
C PRO A 8 26.77 27.10 -4.94
N SER A 9 25.45 27.30 -4.94
CA SER A 9 24.46 26.31 -4.57
C SER A 9 24.56 25.10 -5.49
N ASP A 10 24.71 23.96 -4.83
CA ASP A 10 24.74 22.62 -5.39
C ASP A 10 23.64 22.42 -6.45
N SER A 11 24.08 22.24 -7.69
CA SER A 11 23.25 22.02 -8.85
C SER A 11 22.56 20.67 -8.75
N GLY A 12 21.33 20.65 -8.21
CA GLY A 12 20.17 19.96 -8.77
C GLY A 12 20.26 18.48 -9.16
N VAL A 13 21.21 17.68 -8.64
CA VAL A 13 21.21 16.23 -8.88
C VAL A 13 20.17 15.58 -7.98
N ARG A 14 18.94 15.43 -8.49
CA ARG A 14 17.87 14.69 -7.80
C ARG A 14 18.32 13.26 -7.53
N ALA A 15 18.26 12.83 -6.27
CA ALA A 15 18.58 11.46 -5.91
C ALA A 15 17.73 10.47 -6.73
N PRO A 16 18.32 9.41 -7.30
CA PRO A 16 17.63 8.41 -8.10
C PRO A 16 16.57 7.70 -7.25
N GLY A 17 15.31 8.14 -7.37
CA GLY A 17 14.17 7.65 -6.58
C GLY A 17 13.18 8.75 -6.14
N GLN A 18 13.62 10.02 -6.06
CA GLN A 18 12.73 11.12 -5.70
C GLN A 18 11.74 11.47 -6.83
N GLY A 19 12.18 11.37 -8.09
CA GLY A 19 11.33 11.63 -9.27
C GLY A 19 10.16 10.66 -9.35
N GLY A 20 10.42 9.35 -9.28
CA GLY A 20 9.36 8.32 -9.35
C GLY A 20 8.37 8.40 -8.19
N ARG A 21 8.85 8.69 -6.97
CA ARG A 21 7.99 8.86 -5.79
C ARG A 21 7.03 10.03 -5.96
N ARG A 22 7.54 11.16 -6.47
CA ARG A 22 6.72 12.36 -6.74
C ARG A 22 5.72 12.12 -7.87
N THR A 23 6.13 11.45 -8.94
CA THR A 23 5.22 11.09 -10.04
C THR A 23 4.09 10.18 -9.56
N LEU A 24 4.41 9.13 -8.79
CA LEU A 24 3.40 8.25 -8.20
C LEU A 24 2.46 9.00 -7.26
N LEU A 25 2.99 9.90 -6.42
CA LEU A 25 2.17 10.72 -5.53
C LEU A 25 1.17 11.56 -6.32
N VAL A 26 1.63 12.29 -7.35
CA VAL A 26 0.76 13.11 -8.20
C VAL A 26 -0.31 12.25 -8.87
N LEU A 27 0.07 11.11 -9.44
CA LEU A 27 -0.86 10.19 -10.10
C LEU A 27 -1.92 9.66 -9.12
N MET A 28 -1.51 9.23 -7.93
CA MET A 28 -2.42 8.72 -6.89
C MET A 28 -3.37 9.81 -6.40
N CYS A 29 -2.89 11.05 -6.20
CA CYS A 29 -3.74 12.18 -5.85
C CYS A 29 -4.76 12.52 -6.94
N LEU A 30 -4.38 12.42 -8.22
CA LEU A 30 -5.31 12.63 -9.34
C LEU A 30 -6.39 11.56 -9.37
N ILE A 31 -6.00 10.27 -9.29
CA ILE A 31 -6.94 9.13 -9.23
C ILE A 31 -7.91 9.31 -8.06
N TRP A 32 -7.40 9.64 -6.87
CA TRP A 32 -8.21 9.85 -5.68
C TRP A 32 -9.15 11.05 -5.79
N GLY A 33 -8.68 12.16 -6.35
CA GLY A 33 -9.51 13.34 -6.60
C GLY A 33 -10.65 13.06 -7.59
N MET A 34 -10.38 12.29 -8.65
CA MET A 34 -11.41 11.84 -9.59
C MET A 34 -12.43 10.94 -8.90
N GLU A 35 -11.99 9.94 -8.11
CA GLU A 35 -12.91 9.05 -7.40
C GLU A 35 -13.80 9.83 -6.42
N ILE A 36 -13.25 10.78 -5.66
CA ILE A 36 -14.05 11.70 -4.83
C ILE A 36 -15.06 12.45 -5.68
N GLY A 37 -14.65 13.03 -6.81
CA GLY A 37 -15.53 13.76 -7.73
C GLY A 37 -16.69 12.91 -8.22
N TYR A 38 -16.43 11.66 -8.63
CA TYR A 38 -17.47 10.71 -9.02
C TYR A 38 -18.44 10.41 -7.87
N LYS A 39 -17.95 10.17 -6.64
CA LYS A 39 -18.82 9.90 -5.49
C LYS A 39 -19.67 11.09 -5.08
N PHE A 40 -19.18 12.32 -5.22
CA PHE A 40 -20.00 13.52 -5.04
C PHE A 40 -21.05 13.66 -6.13
N SER A 41 -20.67 13.47 -7.40
CA SER A 41 -21.57 13.57 -8.54
C SER A 41 -22.72 12.56 -8.46
N SER A 42 -22.40 11.30 -8.11
CA SER A 42 -23.37 10.21 -7.99
C SER A 42 -24.06 10.14 -6.62
N ARG A 43 -23.78 11.08 -5.70
CA ARG A 43 -24.33 11.11 -4.33
C ARG A 43 -24.06 9.82 -3.53
N THR A 44 -22.91 9.22 -3.77
CA THR A 44 -22.45 7.95 -3.19
C THR A 44 -21.21 8.14 -2.31
N VAL A 45 -21.04 9.32 -1.72
CA VAL A 45 -19.88 9.72 -0.89
C VAL A 45 -19.59 8.74 0.25
N ILE A 46 -20.62 8.07 0.77
CA ILE A 46 -20.49 7.05 1.81
C ILE A 46 -19.55 5.89 1.40
N TYR A 47 -19.47 5.57 0.10
CA TYR A 47 -18.58 4.53 -0.43
C TYR A 47 -17.10 4.93 -0.45
N LEU A 48 -16.75 6.18 -0.07
CA LEU A 48 -15.36 6.53 0.23
C LEU A 48 -14.81 5.77 1.44
N LEU A 49 -15.68 5.22 2.29
CA LEU A 49 -15.30 4.33 3.38
C LEU A 49 -14.97 2.91 2.89
N ASN A 50 -15.14 2.58 1.62
CA ASN A 50 -14.80 1.24 1.16
C ASN A 50 -13.29 0.97 1.38
N PRO A 51 -12.90 -0.26 1.77
CA PRO A 51 -11.51 -0.56 2.14
C PRO A 51 -10.48 -0.17 1.08
N CYS A 52 -10.80 -0.35 -0.21
CA CYS A 52 -9.93 0.06 -1.32
C CYS A 52 -9.68 1.58 -1.31
N HIS A 53 -10.68 2.39 -1.00
CA HIS A 53 -10.57 3.86 -1.00
C HIS A 53 -9.71 4.35 0.16
N VAL A 54 -9.91 3.76 1.35
CA VAL A 54 -9.04 4.00 2.50
C VAL A 54 -7.61 3.55 2.21
N THR A 55 -7.42 2.42 1.51
CA THR A 55 -6.11 1.94 1.08
C THR A 55 -5.43 2.93 0.13
N THR A 56 -6.16 3.52 -0.83
CA THR A 56 -5.64 4.62 -1.68
C THR A 56 -5.16 5.80 -0.85
N ALA A 57 -5.94 6.23 0.14
CA ALA A 57 -5.56 7.33 1.03
C ALA A 57 -4.30 7.01 1.85
N ILE A 58 -4.19 5.78 2.36
CA ILE A 58 -2.98 5.28 3.03
C ILE A 58 -1.77 5.32 2.08
N GLN A 59 -1.93 4.91 0.82
CA GLN A 59 -0.85 4.97 -0.16
C GLN A 59 -0.38 6.38 -0.48
N ILE A 60 -1.31 7.34 -0.59
CA ILE A 60 -0.98 8.76 -0.73
C ILE A 60 -0.20 9.24 0.49
N TYR A 61 -0.64 8.90 1.71
CA TYR A 61 0.08 9.22 2.93
C TYR A 61 1.50 8.63 2.91
N LEU A 62 1.66 7.35 2.58
CA LEU A 62 2.97 6.69 2.51
C LEU A 62 3.90 7.33 1.48
N LEU A 63 3.35 7.81 0.36
CA LEU A 63 4.11 8.52 -0.68
C LEU A 63 4.44 9.96 -0.27
N ALA A 64 3.64 10.63 0.56
CA ALA A 64 3.84 12.02 0.97
C ALA A 64 4.65 12.18 2.26
N ALA A 65 4.53 11.25 3.21
CA ALA A 65 5.04 11.40 4.57
C ALA A 65 6.58 11.33 4.65
N SER A 66 7.15 12.12 5.56
CA SER A 66 8.57 12.02 5.92
C SER A 66 8.87 10.69 6.62
N PRO A 67 10.09 10.12 6.43
CA PRO A 67 10.48 8.86 7.06
C PRO A 67 10.30 8.90 8.59
N SER A 68 9.61 7.91 9.14
CA SER A 68 9.41 7.76 10.59
C SER A 68 9.00 6.32 10.93
N ASN A 69 9.05 5.96 12.21
CA ASN A 69 8.58 4.65 12.69
C ASN A 69 7.07 4.44 12.41
N MET A 70 6.29 5.53 12.42
CA MET A 70 4.88 5.49 12.04
C MET A 70 4.71 5.09 10.56
N VAL A 71 5.51 5.65 9.66
CA VAL A 71 5.48 5.28 8.24
C VAL A 71 5.80 3.80 8.04
N THR A 72 6.78 3.26 8.77
CA THR A 72 7.09 1.82 8.75
C THR A 72 5.90 0.97 9.21
N ALA A 73 5.27 1.36 10.33
CA ALA A 73 4.09 0.66 10.86
C ALA A 73 2.92 0.69 9.88
N VAL A 74 2.59 1.87 9.33
CA VAL A 74 1.52 2.05 8.35
C VAL A 74 1.82 1.26 7.07
N PHE A 75 3.08 1.21 6.63
CA PHE A 75 3.48 0.46 5.45
C PHE A 75 3.29 -1.05 5.63
N ARG A 76 3.73 -1.61 6.77
CA ARG A 76 3.55 -3.04 7.07
C ARG A 76 2.08 -3.41 7.25
N PHE A 77 1.30 -2.54 7.86
CA PHE A 77 -0.15 -2.66 7.92
C PHE A 77 -0.78 -2.65 6.52
N HIS A 78 -0.40 -1.69 5.69
CA HIS A 78 -0.90 -1.49 4.32
C HIS A 78 -0.70 -2.72 3.44
N LEU A 79 0.44 -3.41 3.54
CA LEU A 79 0.70 -4.64 2.77
C LEU A 79 -0.31 -5.77 3.03
N ASN A 80 -0.97 -5.76 4.20
CA ASN A 80 -2.00 -6.73 4.57
C ASN A 80 -3.40 -6.37 4.07
N LEU A 81 -3.57 -5.21 3.43
CA LEU A 81 -4.84 -4.76 2.83
C LEU A 81 -4.93 -5.07 1.32
N LEU A 82 -3.94 -5.79 0.77
CA LEU A 82 -3.89 -6.14 -0.65
C LEU A 82 -4.99 -7.13 -1.08
N ASN A 83 -5.72 -7.72 -0.13
CA ASN A 83 -6.88 -8.56 -0.43
C ASN A 83 -7.99 -7.75 -1.13
N GLY A 84 -8.17 -6.47 -0.78
CA GLY A 84 -9.13 -5.57 -1.42
C GLY A 84 -8.95 -5.47 -2.93
N PRO A 85 -7.79 -4.98 -3.44
CA PRO A 85 -7.55 -4.89 -4.87
C PRO A 85 -7.53 -6.26 -5.57
N LEU A 86 -7.07 -7.33 -4.91
CA LEU A 86 -7.18 -8.67 -5.49
C LEU A 86 -8.65 -9.05 -5.76
N LEU A 87 -9.51 -8.89 -4.76
CA LEU A 87 -10.93 -9.21 -4.90
C LEU A 87 -11.63 -8.32 -5.93
N ALA A 88 -11.26 -7.04 -6.02
CA ALA A 88 -11.77 -6.14 -7.06
C ALA A 88 -11.41 -6.60 -8.48
N PHE A 89 -10.26 -7.27 -8.68
CA PHE A 89 -9.91 -7.86 -9.97
C PHE A 89 -10.64 -9.18 -10.25
N LEU A 90 -10.86 -10.00 -9.23
CA LEU A 90 -11.52 -11.31 -9.37
C LEU A 90 -13.05 -11.20 -9.48
N PHE A 91 -13.63 -10.26 -8.75
CA PHE A 91 -15.08 -10.02 -8.64
C PHE A 91 -15.35 -8.52 -8.87
N PRO A 92 -15.22 -8.04 -10.12
CA PRO A 92 -15.32 -6.63 -10.41
C PRO A 92 -16.74 -6.09 -10.28
N GLU A 93 -16.87 -4.92 -9.66
CA GLU A 93 -18.14 -4.19 -9.54
C GLU A 93 -18.12 -2.92 -10.39
N THR A 94 -18.08 -3.11 -11.71
CA THR A 94 -18.05 -2.01 -12.68
C THR A 94 -19.42 -1.66 -13.27
N ASP A 95 -20.44 -2.49 -13.03
CA ASP A 95 -21.75 -2.35 -13.67
C ASP A 95 -22.52 -1.08 -13.25
N THR A 96 -22.18 -0.53 -12.08
CA THR A 96 -22.78 0.69 -11.54
C THR A 96 -21.99 1.96 -11.87
N ARG A 97 -20.87 1.84 -12.59
CA ARG A 97 -19.98 2.94 -12.95
C ARG A 97 -20.37 3.54 -14.29
N LEU A 98 -21.30 4.49 -14.23
CA LEU A 98 -21.97 5.05 -15.41
C LEU A 98 -21.27 6.30 -15.97
N LEU A 99 -20.43 6.97 -15.17
CA LEU A 99 -19.78 8.21 -15.60
C LEU A 99 -18.59 7.92 -16.53
N PRO A 100 -18.29 8.82 -17.48
CA PRO A 100 -17.15 8.64 -18.38
C PRO A 100 -15.85 8.44 -17.60
N LEU A 101 -15.08 7.42 -18.01
CA LEU A 101 -13.82 6.98 -17.39
C LEU A 101 -13.92 6.43 -15.96
N GLU A 102 -15.10 6.37 -15.34
CA GLU A 102 -15.24 5.87 -13.97
C GLU A 102 -14.80 4.41 -13.83
N SER A 103 -15.15 3.55 -14.81
CA SER A 103 -14.67 2.17 -14.87
C SER A 103 -13.18 2.07 -15.19
N ALA A 104 -12.64 2.97 -16.03
CA ALA A 104 -11.20 2.99 -16.30
C ALA A 104 -10.40 3.36 -15.04
N ILE A 105 -10.86 4.38 -14.30
CA ILE A 105 -10.28 4.79 -13.02
C ILE A 105 -10.37 3.68 -11.99
N TYR A 106 -11.47 2.91 -11.95
CA TYR A 106 -11.56 1.72 -11.10
C TYR A 106 -10.41 0.74 -11.34
N TRP A 107 -10.18 0.33 -12.59
CA TRP A 107 -9.11 -0.62 -12.92
C TRP A 107 -7.72 -0.05 -12.64
N ILE A 108 -7.50 1.20 -13.03
CA ILE A 108 -6.22 1.89 -12.79
C ILE A 108 -5.94 2.00 -11.29
N GLN A 109 -6.92 2.42 -10.49
CA GLN A 109 -6.80 2.55 -9.05
C GLN A 109 -6.40 1.22 -8.38
N HIS A 110 -7.12 0.15 -8.67
CA HIS A 110 -6.83 -1.17 -8.08
C HIS A 110 -5.50 -1.74 -8.56
N GLY A 111 -5.11 -1.49 -9.81
CA GLY A 111 -3.77 -1.85 -10.31
C GLY A 111 -2.66 -1.07 -9.59
N MET A 112 -2.85 0.24 -9.41
CA MET A 112 -1.91 1.09 -8.70
C MET A 112 -1.71 0.68 -7.24
N MET A 113 -2.72 0.03 -6.62
CA MET A 113 -2.59 -0.49 -5.27
C MET A 113 -1.52 -1.56 -5.12
N PHE A 114 -1.15 -2.28 -6.19
CA PHE A 114 -0.02 -3.20 -6.20
C PHE A 114 1.29 -2.51 -6.62
N VAL A 115 1.22 -1.54 -7.54
CA VAL A 115 2.39 -0.82 -8.05
C VAL A 115 3.05 0.02 -6.95
N VAL A 116 2.26 0.75 -6.15
CA VAL A 116 2.79 1.63 -5.09
C VAL A 116 3.61 0.86 -4.04
N PRO A 117 3.10 -0.19 -3.37
CA PRO A 117 3.88 -0.91 -2.37
C PRO A 117 5.11 -1.60 -2.97
N TYR A 118 5.05 -2.09 -4.22
CA TYR A 118 6.23 -2.61 -4.91
C TYR A 118 7.31 -1.52 -5.10
N TYR A 119 6.90 -0.33 -5.53
CA TYR A 119 7.81 0.81 -5.66
C TYR A 119 8.40 1.25 -4.31
N LEU A 120 7.60 1.27 -3.25
CA LEU A 120 8.07 1.59 -1.90
C LEU A 120 9.07 0.54 -1.40
N LEU A 121 8.81 -0.76 -1.62
CA LEU A 121 9.78 -1.83 -1.35
C LEU A 121 11.07 -1.64 -2.14
N ARG A 122 10.99 -1.14 -3.38
CA ARG A 122 12.18 -0.82 -4.18
C ARG A 122 13.01 0.31 -3.55
N LEU A 123 12.38 1.33 -2.96
CA LEU A 123 13.08 2.41 -2.26
C LEU A 123 13.78 1.94 -0.98
N GLY A 124 13.13 1.12 -0.16
CA GLY A 124 13.70 0.66 1.13
C GLY A 124 13.69 1.71 2.23
N GLY A 125 14.63 1.57 3.17
CA GLY A 125 14.63 2.36 4.41
C GLY A 125 13.42 2.04 5.27
N VAL A 126 12.55 3.03 5.51
CA VAL A 126 11.31 2.86 6.28
C VAL A 126 10.29 1.92 5.62
N TYR A 127 10.42 1.67 4.32
CA TYR A 127 9.59 0.71 3.59
C TYR A 127 10.23 -0.68 3.61
N ASN A 128 10.33 -1.27 4.80
CA ASN A 128 10.89 -2.60 5.02
C ASN A 128 9.86 -3.55 5.62
N VAL A 129 10.08 -4.85 5.42
CA VAL A 129 9.18 -5.92 5.85
C VAL A 129 9.81 -6.73 6.99
N GLU A 130 8.96 -7.34 7.81
CA GLU A 130 9.36 -8.33 8.79
C GLU A 130 9.93 -9.60 8.13
N GLN A 131 10.58 -10.44 8.94
CA GLN A 131 11.08 -11.72 8.46
C GLN A 131 9.94 -12.59 7.94
N PHE A 132 10.23 -13.47 6.97
CA PHE A 132 9.19 -14.26 6.31
C PHE A 132 8.41 -15.17 7.28
N SER A 133 9.07 -15.71 8.31
CA SER A 133 8.47 -16.53 9.36
C SER A 133 7.73 -15.76 10.45
N ASP A 134 7.86 -14.44 10.50
CA ASP A 134 7.16 -13.59 11.47
C ASP A 134 5.78 -13.19 10.92
N TYR A 135 4.72 -13.59 11.62
CA TYR A 135 3.33 -13.29 11.24
C TYR A 135 2.69 -12.22 12.12
N THR A 136 3.45 -11.53 12.98
CA THR A 136 2.93 -10.56 13.94
C THR A 136 2.18 -9.44 13.23
N TRP A 137 2.78 -8.85 12.18
CA TRP A 137 2.13 -7.80 11.39
C TRP A 137 0.91 -8.31 10.64
N ASN A 138 0.91 -9.56 10.17
CA ASN A 138 -0.27 -10.14 9.54
C ASN A 138 -1.44 -10.26 10.53
N ALA A 139 -1.18 -10.79 11.73
CA ALA A 139 -2.19 -10.98 12.77
C ALA A 139 -2.77 -9.64 13.28
N VAL A 140 -1.89 -8.67 13.59
CA VAL A 140 -2.30 -7.33 14.02
C VAL A 140 -3.10 -6.62 12.93
N SER A 141 -2.63 -6.66 11.68
CA SER A 141 -3.31 -5.99 10.57
C SER A 141 -4.68 -6.59 10.29
N TYR A 142 -4.77 -7.91 10.30
CA TYR A 142 -6.04 -8.60 10.13
C TYR A 142 -7.02 -8.28 11.25
N SER A 143 -6.54 -8.19 12.50
CA SER A 143 -7.37 -7.81 13.65
C SER A 143 -7.91 -6.38 13.52
N ILE A 144 -7.07 -5.42 13.14
CA ILE A 144 -7.48 -4.04 12.86
C ILE A 144 -8.47 -4.01 11.68
N ASN A 145 -8.24 -4.80 10.64
CA ASN A 145 -9.13 -4.86 9.49
C ASN A 145 -10.51 -5.41 9.86
N LEU A 146 -10.58 -6.44 10.71
CA LEU A 146 -11.84 -6.94 11.27
C LEU A 146 -12.57 -5.86 12.08
N MET A 147 -11.86 -5.15 12.96
CA MET A 147 -12.44 -4.04 13.73
C MET A 147 -12.99 -2.96 12.79
N TYR A 148 -12.25 -2.60 11.75
CA TYR A 148 -12.72 -1.63 10.76
C TYR A 148 -14.03 -2.07 10.09
N HIS A 149 -14.12 -3.32 9.66
CA HIS A 149 -15.31 -3.85 9.00
C HIS A 149 -16.52 -3.97 9.94
N PHE A 150 -16.34 -4.52 11.14
CA PHE A 150 -17.46 -4.82 12.04
C PHE A 150 -17.84 -3.67 12.97
N VAL A 151 -16.94 -2.71 13.23
CA VAL A 151 -17.25 -1.55 14.07
C VAL A 151 -17.56 -0.34 13.22
N VAL A 152 -16.63 0.07 12.33
CA VAL A 152 -16.78 1.31 11.57
C VAL A 152 -17.75 1.11 10.40
N LEU A 153 -17.46 0.18 9.50
CA LEU A 153 -18.26 0.00 8.29
C LEU A 153 -19.65 -0.52 8.62
N GLN A 154 -19.75 -1.55 9.47
CA GLN A 154 -21.05 -2.08 9.89
C GLN A 154 -21.86 -1.06 10.70
N GLY A 155 -21.20 -0.27 11.56
CA GLY A 155 -21.85 0.79 12.34
C GLY A 155 -22.48 1.87 11.46
N VAL A 156 -21.91 2.15 10.28
CA VAL A 156 -22.48 3.05 9.27
C VAL A 156 -23.48 2.34 8.37
N ALA A 157 -23.20 1.09 7.96
CA ALA A 157 -24.00 0.31 7.02
C ALA A 157 -25.39 -0.04 7.56
N ILE A 158 -25.52 -0.37 8.84
CA ILE A 158 -26.81 -0.70 9.46
C ILE A 158 -27.80 0.48 9.41
N PRO A 159 -27.51 1.67 9.93
CA PRO A 159 -28.47 2.78 9.89
C PRO A 159 -28.72 3.29 8.47
N THR A 160 -27.74 3.22 7.57
CA THR A 160 -27.89 3.72 6.20
C THR A 160 -28.47 2.69 5.23
N GLN A 161 -28.52 1.41 5.64
CA GLN A 161 -28.89 0.27 4.78
C GLN A 161 -28.02 0.17 3.51
N VAL A 162 -26.80 0.70 3.56
CA VAL A 162 -25.83 0.65 2.45
C VAL A 162 -24.81 -0.45 2.71
N ASN A 163 -24.66 -1.37 1.76
CA ASN A 163 -23.72 -2.48 1.86
C ASN A 163 -22.27 -2.06 1.48
N LEU A 164 -21.63 -1.27 2.34
CA LEU A 164 -20.30 -0.67 2.08
C LEU A 164 -19.16 -1.68 1.88
N ASN A 165 -19.24 -2.82 2.56
CA ASN A 165 -18.13 -3.76 2.69
C ASN A 165 -18.53 -5.21 2.46
N HIS A 166 -19.71 -5.42 1.86
CA HIS A 166 -20.31 -6.74 1.68
C HIS A 166 -20.49 -7.52 2.99
N MET A 167 -20.47 -6.85 4.15
CA MET A 167 -20.77 -7.47 5.44
C MET A 167 -22.22 -7.24 5.88
N LEU A 168 -23.00 -6.38 5.19
CA LEU A 168 -24.43 -6.29 5.43
C LEU A 168 -25.18 -7.42 4.71
N CYS A 169 -24.85 -7.62 3.43
CA CYS A 169 -25.23 -8.77 2.61
C CYS A 169 -24.04 -9.17 1.70
N PRO A 170 -23.97 -10.42 1.24
CA PRO A 170 -22.90 -10.86 0.35
C PRO A 170 -22.96 -10.13 -1.00
N ALA A 171 -21.83 -10.07 -1.70
CA ALA A 171 -21.79 -9.59 -3.07
C ALA A 171 -22.52 -10.58 -4.00
N VAL A 172 -23.04 -10.10 -5.13
CA VAL A 172 -23.75 -10.95 -6.12
C VAL A 172 -22.85 -12.07 -6.65
N LEU A 173 -21.54 -11.82 -6.73
CA LEU A 173 -20.54 -12.77 -7.20
C LEU A 173 -19.89 -13.58 -6.06
N ASP A 174 -20.38 -13.46 -4.81
CA ASP A 174 -19.80 -14.16 -3.67
C ASP A 174 -20.08 -15.68 -3.76
N PRO A 175 -19.05 -16.55 -3.81
CA PRO A 175 -19.23 -17.99 -3.88
C PRO A 175 -19.75 -18.62 -2.58
N PHE A 176 -19.84 -17.86 -1.48
CA PHE A 176 -20.26 -18.34 -0.15
C PHE A 176 -21.58 -17.73 0.34
N ASP A 177 -22.48 -17.34 -0.57
CA ASP A 177 -23.81 -16.84 -0.19
C ASP A 177 -24.57 -17.85 0.70
N GLY A 178 -25.38 -17.33 1.62
CA GLY A 178 -26.12 -18.08 2.62
C GLY A 178 -25.97 -17.52 4.03
N GLN A 179 -26.65 -18.13 5.01
CA GLN A 179 -26.71 -17.60 6.39
C GLN A 179 -25.33 -17.48 7.07
N MET A 180 -24.35 -18.27 6.63
CA MET A 180 -23.01 -18.34 7.22
C MET A 180 -21.97 -17.50 6.45
N TYR A 181 -22.36 -16.73 5.43
CA TYR A 181 -21.43 -16.05 4.54
C TYR A 181 -20.43 -15.15 5.28
N ARG A 182 -20.83 -14.47 6.37
CA ARG A 182 -19.92 -13.64 7.19
C ARG A 182 -18.86 -14.48 7.89
N ILE A 183 -19.23 -15.65 8.39
CA ILE A 183 -18.30 -16.57 9.04
C ILE A 183 -17.32 -17.12 8.00
N CYS A 184 -17.84 -17.53 6.84
CA CYS A 184 -17.01 -17.91 5.69
C CYS A 184 -16.06 -16.77 5.29
N ALA A 185 -16.55 -15.52 5.23
CA ALA A 185 -15.77 -14.32 4.92
C ALA A 185 -14.62 -14.12 5.90
N VAL A 186 -14.90 -14.18 7.21
CA VAL A 186 -13.88 -14.07 8.25
C VAL A 186 -12.84 -15.18 8.08
N PHE A 187 -13.26 -16.45 8.03
CA PHE A 187 -12.32 -17.57 7.95
C PHE A 187 -11.45 -17.56 6.69
N HIS A 188 -12.04 -17.37 5.51
CA HIS A 188 -11.23 -17.40 4.30
C HIS A 188 -10.32 -16.17 4.21
N GLN A 189 -10.76 -14.99 4.64
CA GLN A 189 -9.90 -13.80 4.65
C GLN A 189 -8.79 -13.90 5.70
N ALA A 190 -8.98 -14.62 6.80
CA ALA A 190 -7.91 -14.94 7.75
C ALA A 190 -6.77 -15.75 7.11
N LEU A 191 -7.05 -16.49 6.03
CA LEU A 191 -6.05 -17.21 5.25
C LEU A 191 -5.53 -16.38 4.07
N VAL A 192 -6.42 -15.75 3.30
CA VAL A 192 -6.07 -15.02 2.07
C VAL A 192 -5.20 -13.80 2.38
N CYS A 193 -5.52 -13.00 3.39
CA CYS A 193 -4.76 -11.79 3.73
C CYS A 193 -3.27 -12.07 4.02
N PRO A 194 -2.90 -12.97 4.97
CA PRO A 194 -1.49 -13.28 5.22
C PRO A 194 -0.81 -13.94 4.04
N VAL A 195 -1.46 -14.90 3.37
CA VAL A 195 -0.88 -15.60 2.21
C VAL A 195 -0.57 -14.61 1.09
N LEU A 196 -1.50 -13.73 0.77
CA LEU A 196 -1.32 -12.72 -0.27
C LEU A 196 -0.21 -11.73 0.08
N CYS A 197 -0.18 -11.24 1.32
CA CYS A 197 0.88 -10.36 1.79
C CYS A 197 2.26 -11.01 1.65
N LYS A 198 2.41 -12.26 2.13
CA LYS A 198 3.68 -12.99 2.06
C LYS A 198 4.07 -13.35 0.63
N LEU A 199 3.12 -13.76 -0.21
CA LEU A 199 3.35 -14.02 -1.63
C LEU A 199 3.81 -12.75 -2.36
N PHE A 200 3.14 -11.62 -2.12
CA PHE A 200 3.52 -10.34 -2.70
C PHE A 200 4.95 -9.94 -2.29
N CYS A 201 5.30 -10.09 -1.01
CA CYS A 201 6.64 -9.81 -0.51
C CYS A 201 7.68 -10.76 -1.14
N LEU A 202 7.38 -12.05 -1.28
CA LEU A 202 8.26 -13.05 -1.88
C LEU A 202 8.54 -12.75 -3.36
N VAL A 203 7.49 -12.48 -4.14
CA VAL A 203 7.60 -12.13 -5.55
C VAL A 203 8.40 -10.83 -5.70
N SER A 204 8.09 -9.82 -4.89
CA SER A 204 8.85 -8.57 -4.85
C SER A 204 10.32 -8.81 -4.50
N ALA A 205 10.61 -9.71 -3.55
CA ALA A 205 11.99 -10.07 -3.17
C ALA A 205 12.76 -10.65 -4.34
N PHE A 206 12.15 -11.59 -5.06
CA PHE A 206 12.76 -12.20 -6.23
C PHE A 206 13.12 -11.16 -7.29
N PHE A 207 12.19 -10.27 -7.63
CA PHE A 207 12.43 -9.22 -8.63
C PHE A 207 13.47 -8.20 -8.18
N LEU A 208 13.46 -7.79 -6.92
CA LEU A 208 14.34 -6.74 -6.41
C LEU A 208 15.75 -7.25 -6.06
N THR A 209 15.93 -8.56 -5.84
CA THR A 209 17.21 -9.13 -5.36
C THR A 209 17.86 -10.16 -6.29
N LYS A 210 17.08 -10.88 -7.10
CA LYS A 210 17.58 -11.98 -7.96
C LYS A 210 17.42 -11.69 -9.45
N PHE A 211 16.29 -11.14 -9.89
CA PHE A 211 15.99 -10.91 -11.30
C PHE A 211 16.82 -9.75 -11.87
N ARG A 212 17.80 -10.08 -12.73
CA ARG A 212 18.81 -9.11 -13.24
C ARG A 212 18.23 -7.78 -13.75
N PRO A 213 17.14 -7.74 -14.56
CA PRO A 213 16.60 -6.48 -15.08
C PRO A 213 16.09 -5.50 -14.03
N THR A 214 15.59 -5.99 -12.89
CA THR A 214 14.99 -5.15 -11.82
C THR A 214 15.76 -5.20 -10.51
N LYS A 215 16.87 -5.95 -10.46
CA LYS A 215 17.69 -6.10 -9.27
C LYS A 215 18.26 -4.75 -8.85
N VAL A 216 17.90 -4.33 -7.65
CA VAL A 216 18.39 -3.09 -7.03
C VAL A 216 18.85 -3.30 -5.58
N LYS A 217 18.64 -4.49 -5.01
CA LYS A 217 18.89 -4.80 -3.60
C LYS A 217 19.56 -6.16 -3.41
N THR A 218 20.13 -6.37 -2.22
CA THR A 218 20.63 -7.67 -1.75
C THR A 218 19.58 -8.41 -0.92
N THR A 219 18.82 -7.70 -0.07
CA THR A 219 17.73 -8.22 0.79
C THR A 219 16.56 -7.23 0.89
N LEU A 220 15.37 -7.73 1.22
CA LEU A 220 14.18 -6.91 1.58
C LEU A 220 13.99 -6.77 3.10
N CYS A 221 14.50 -7.70 3.90
CA CYS A 221 14.42 -7.67 5.36
C CYS A 221 15.50 -6.75 5.92
N CYS A 222 15.11 -5.88 6.87
CA CYS A 222 15.94 -4.98 7.67
C CYS A 222 17.35 -4.66 7.12
N GLU A 223 17.49 -3.54 6.41
CA GLU A 223 18.70 -2.72 6.48
C GLU A 223 18.47 -1.65 7.56
N VAL A 224 18.39 -2.08 8.82
CA VAL A 224 18.70 -1.16 9.92
C VAL A 224 20.12 -1.51 10.31
N SER A 225 21.09 -0.84 9.68
CA SER A 225 22.40 -0.73 10.29
C SER A 225 22.16 -0.11 11.67
N ALA A 226 22.42 -0.88 12.73
CA ALA A 226 22.44 -0.34 14.07
C ALA A 226 23.32 0.93 14.06
N PRO A 227 22.95 2.00 14.78
CA PRO A 227 23.91 3.07 14.99
C PRO A 227 25.14 2.43 15.62
N SER A 228 26.29 2.52 14.95
CA SER A 228 27.55 2.08 15.51
C SER A 228 27.74 2.84 16.81
N THR A 229 27.66 2.15 17.95
CA THR A 229 27.98 2.71 19.27
C THR A 229 29.46 3.04 19.44
N ASN A 230 30.23 3.13 18.35
CA ASN A 230 31.57 3.66 18.34
C ASN A 230 31.66 4.62 17.15
N GLY A 231 31.89 5.89 17.46
CA GLY A 231 32.35 6.84 16.45
C GLY A 231 33.73 6.40 16.00
N ASP A 232 33.80 5.74 14.85
CA ASP A 232 35.00 5.67 14.03
C ASP A 232 34.56 5.33 12.60
N SER A 233 34.65 6.32 11.73
CA SER A 233 34.57 6.16 10.29
C SER A 233 35.84 5.46 9.82
N LEU A 234 35.79 4.13 9.68
CA LEU A 234 36.81 3.38 8.95
C LEU A 234 36.31 3.09 7.53
N ASP A 235 36.80 3.92 6.62
CA ASP A 235 36.81 3.70 5.18
C ASP A 235 37.64 2.45 4.88
N ILE A 236 37.00 1.36 4.43
CA ILE A 236 37.66 0.10 4.05
C ILE A 236 37.18 -0.32 2.66
N THR A 237 37.98 0.14 1.69
CA THR A 237 38.62 -0.69 0.65
C THR A 237 38.00 -0.67 -0.75
N ARG A 238 38.44 0.36 -1.50
CA ARG A 238 39.12 0.12 -2.80
C ARG A 238 40.27 -0.89 -2.62
N HIS A 239 40.46 -1.71 -3.65
CA HIS A 239 41.56 -2.67 -3.91
C HIS A 239 41.27 -4.14 -3.59
N HIS A 240 41.01 -4.91 -4.66
CA HIS A 240 41.95 -5.94 -5.09
C HIS A 240 41.87 -6.09 -6.61
N GLN A 241 42.85 -5.48 -7.28
CA GLN A 241 43.45 -5.99 -8.51
C GLN A 241 44.52 -6.98 -8.05
N GLU A 242 44.40 -8.23 -8.46
CA GLU A 242 45.42 -9.12 -9.04
C GLU A 242 44.75 -10.45 -9.40
#